data_AF-A0A2E8M9Z5-F1
#
_entry.id   AF-A0A2E8M9Z5-F1
#
_cell.length_a   1.000
_cell.length_b   1.000
_cell.length_c   1.000
_cell.angle_alpha   90.00
_cell.angle_beta   90.00
_cell.angle_gamma   90.00
#
_symmetry.space_group_name_H-M   'P 1'
#
loop_
_entity.id
_entity.type
_entity.pdbx_description
1 polymer ?
#
loop_
_entity_poly.entity_id
_entity_poly.type
_entity_poly.pdbx_seq_one_letter_code
_entity_poly.pdbx_strand_id
1 'polypeptide(L)'
;MLLQDTIEWPDEVEFLVDQLENESTERDLTREERALMDIYETVPVLESQDCLHEFWQSGMNHQRIINSFDLIGATGLVDPLNASRWCETRTEDRNDYSETESSYLTSIEEELAEGMDELVDLVVEFIEEEME
;
A
#
# COMPACT_ATOMS: atom_id res chain seq x y z
N MET A 1 -6.98 -16.26 -6.02
CA MET A 1 -7.55 -14.99 -5.54
C MET A 1 -7.38 -15.02 -4.05
N LEU A 2 -6.57 -14.10 -3.53
CA LEU A 2 -6.54 -13.81 -2.10
C LEU A 2 -7.94 -13.29 -1.73
N LEU A 3 -8.57 -13.95 -0.77
CA LEU A 3 -9.77 -13.46 -0.11
C LEU A 3 -9.26 -12.64 1.06
N GLN A 4 -8.71 -11.46 0.80
CA GLN A 4 -8.58 -10.47 1.87
C GLN A 4 -9.90 -9.72 1.97
N ASP A 5 -10.31 -9.48 3.21
CA ASP A 5 -11.40 -8.54 3.47
C ASP A 5 -10.92 -7.14 3.10
N THR A 6 -11.77 -6.39 2.40
CA THR A 6 -11.49 -5.00 2.06
C THR A 6 -11.31 -4.19 3.34
N ILE A 7 -10.24 -3.42 3.42
CA ILE A 7 -9.96 -2.47 4.48
C ILE A 7 -11.10 -1.46 4.55
N GLU A 8 -11.74 -1.40 5.72
CA GLU A 8 -12.69 -0.35 6.05
C GLU A 8 -11.97 0.71 6.89
N TRP A 9 -11.80 1.90 6.31
CA TRP A 9 -11.15 3.00 7.01
C TRP A 9 -12.08 3.61 8.08
N PRO A 10 -11.55 3.97 9.25
CA PRO A 10 -12.31 4.75 10.23
C PRO A 10 -12.70 6.13 9.69
N ASP A 11 -13.88 6.63 10.11
CA ASP A 11 -14.41 7.95 9.70
C ASP A 11 -13.39 9.09 9.88
N GLU A 12 -12.54 9.00 10.90
CA GLU A 12 -11.48 9.99 11.17
C GLU A 12 -10.41 10.02 10.08
N VAL A 13 -10.00 8.85 9.59
CA VAL A 13 -9.04 8.74 8.48
C VAL A 13 -9.64 9.29 7.21
N GLU A 14 -10.89 8.91 6.88
CA GLU A 14 -11.60 9.42 5.70
C GLU A 14 -11.75 10.94 5.73
N PHE A 15 -12.17 11.51 6.87
CA PHE A 15 -12.30 12.95 7.03
C PHE A 15 -10.97 13.69 6.86
N LEU A 16 -9.89 13.16 7.42
CA LEU A 16 -8.56 13.76 7.32
C LEU A 16 -8.05 13.69 5.87
N VAL A 17 -8.25 12.57 5.18
CA VAL A 17 -7.90 12.44 3.76
C VAL A 17 -8.66 13.47 2.91
N ASP A 18 -9.98 13.57 3.07
CA ASP A 18 -10.80 14.56 2.36
C ASP A 18 -10.31 16.00 2.60
N GLN A 19 -9.90 16.30 3.83
CA GLN A 19 -9.31 17.60 4.17
C GLN A 19 -7.98 17.82 3.44
N LEU A 20 -7.07 16.85 3.50
CA LEU A 20 -5.74 16.93 2.88
C LEU A 20 -5.81 17.00 1.36
N GLU A 21 -6.76 16.32 0.73
CA GLU A 21 -7.03 16.44 -0.71
C GLU A 21 -7.33 17.88 -1.09
N ASN A 22 -8.22 18.55 -0.35
CA ASN A 22 -8.53 19.95 -0.60
C ASN A 22 -7.32 20.86 -0.31
N GLU A 23 -6.64 20.66 0.82
CA GLU A 23 -5.48 21.48 1.20
C GLU A 23 -4.30 21.34 0.25
N SER A 24 -4.10 20.16 -0.36
CA SER A 24 -3.05 19.91 -1.35
C SER A 24 -3.18 20.79 -2.61
N THR A 25 -4.36 21.37 -2.85
CA THR A 25 -4.59 22.32 -3.94
C THR A 25 -4.11 23.74 -3.59
N GLU A 26 -4.00 24.06 -2.30
CA GLU A 26 -3.69 25.39 -1.78
C GLU A 26 -2.25 25.48 -1.24
N ARG A 27 -1.69 24.38 -0.73
CA ARG A 27 -0.34 24.28 -0.18
C ARG A 27 0.31 22.92 -0.46
N ASP A 28 1.63 22.88 -0.32
CA ASP A 28 2.34 21.61 -0.25
C ASP A 28 2.01 20.88 1.06
N LEU A 29 1.78 19.57 0.96
CA LEU A 29 1.59 18.69 2.12
C LEU A 29 2.92 18.49 2.87
N THR A 30 2.83 18.27 4.18
CA THR A 30 3.98 17.80 4.96
C THR A 30 4.35 16.38 4.56
N ARG A 31 5.46 15.89 5.10
CA ARG A 31 5.92 14.53 4.81
C ARG A 31 4.91 13.50 5.33
N GLU A 32 4.39 13.74 6.52
CA GLU A 32 3.47 12.89 7.26
C GLU A 32 2.09 12.87 6.57
N GLU A 33 1.57 14.05 6.21
CA GLU A 33 0.34 14.19 5.43
C GLU A 33 0.43 13.49 4.08
N ARG A 34 1.57 13.62 3.37
CA ARG A 34 1.75 12.93 2.11
C ARG A 34 1.88 11.42 2.29
N ALA A 35 2.45 10.95 3.40
CA ALA A 35 2.54 9.53 3.68
C ALA A 35 1.15 8.91 3.88
N LEU A 36 0.27 9.57 4.64
CA LEU A 36 -1.13 9.15 4.80
C LEU A 36 -1.84 9.08 3.44
N MET A 37 -1.74 10.13 2.62
CA MET A 37 -2.31 10.17 1.29
C MET A 37 -1.77 9.05 0.39
N ASP A 38 -0.45 8.82 0.39
CA ASP A 38 0.17 7.75 -0.41
C ASP A 38 -0.38 6.38 -0.02
N ILE A 39 -0.55 6.09 1.28
CA ILE A 39 -1.06 4.82 1.77
C ILE A 39 -2.54 4.66 1.38
N TYR A 40 -3.36 5.66 1.67
CA TYR A 40 -4.78 5.64 1.34
C TYR A 40 -5.05 5.43 -0.15
N GLU A 41 -4.29 6.13 -1.02
CA GLU A 41 -4.36 5.97 -2.47
C GLU A 41 -3.89 4.57 -2.94
N THR A 42 -2.97 3.93 -2.21
CA THR A 42 -2.34 2.66 -2.60
C THR A 42 -3.15 1.44 -2.16
N VAL A 43 -3.83 1.48 -1.02
CA VAL A 43 -4.58 0.33 -0.48
C VAL A 43 -5.56 -0.26 -1.51
N PRO A 44 -6.42 0.52 -2.19
CA PRO A 44 -7.33 -0.02 -3.20
C PRO A 44 -6.63 -0.73 -4.38
N VAL A 45 -5.39 -0.35 -4.69
CA VAL A 45 -4.57 -0.98 -5.73
C VAL A 45 -4.06 -2.33 -5.25
N LEU A 46 -3.66 -2.44 -3.98
CA LEU A 46 -3.21 -3.70 -3.38
C LEU A 46 -4.35 -4.68 -3.17
N GLU A 47 -5.57 -4.20 -2.95
CA GLU A 47 -6.79 -5.01 -2.83
C GLU A 47 -7.36 -5.47 -4.17
N SER A 48 -6.78 -4.99 -5.27
CA SER A 48 -7.24 -5.36 -6.60
C SER A 48 -6.96 -6.82 -6.91
N GLN A 49 -7.58 -7.32 -7.99
CA GLN A 49 -7.39 -8.70 -8.43
C GLN A 49 -5.94 -9.00 -8.85
N ASP A 50 -5.24 -7.99 -9.35
CA ASP A 50 -3.86 -8.08 -9.83
C ASP A 50 -2.84 -7.61 -8.78
N CYS A 51 -3.29 -6.95 -7.70
CA CYS A 51 -2.56 -6.68 -6.47
C CYS A 51 -1.15 -6.09 -6.73
N LEU A 52 -0.09 -6.86 -6.47
CA LEU A 52 1.31 -6.46 -6.65
C LEU A 52 1.64 -6.14 -8.11
N HIS A 53 1.01 -6.78 -9.09
CA HIS A 53 1.17 -6.42 -10.49
C HIS A 53 0.59 -5.06 -10.78
N GLU A 54 -0.64 -4.78 -10.31
CA GLU A 54 -1.26 -3.48 -10.50
C GLU A 54 -0.45 -2.38 -9.81
N PHE A 55 0.02 -2.63 -8.58
CA PHE A 55 0.91 -1.71 -7.88
C PHE A 55 2.14 -1.36 -8.72
N TRP A 56 2.91 -2.36 -9.17
CA TRP A 56 4.17 -2.13 -9.88
C TRP A 56 3.99 -1.60 -11.31
N GLN A 57 2.87 -1.91 -11.98
CA GLN A 57 2.58 -1.43 -13.33
C GLN A 57 1.80 -0.10 -13.34
N SER A 58 1.31 0.34 -12.17
CA SER A 58 0.71 1.66 -12.02
C SER A 58 1.73 2.78 -12.29
N GLY A 59 1.22 3.96 -12.64
CA GLY A 59 2.03 5.17 -12.78
C GLY A 59 2.42 5.82 -11.44
N MET A 60 2.22 5.12 -10.31
CA MET A 60 2.51 5.64 -8.98
C MET A 60 4.01 5.75 -8.72
N ASN A 61 4.39 6.55 -7.73
CA ASN A 61 5.78 6.65 -7.31
C ASN A 61 6.08 5.59 -6.24
N HIS A 62 6.42 4.37 -6.67
CA HIS A 62 6.59 3.21 -5.78
C HIS A 62 7.61 3.46 -4.67
N GLN A 63 8.73 4.11 -4.97
CA GLN A 63 9.75 4.39 -3.96
C GLN A 63 9.24 5.36 -2.89
N ARG A 64 8.43 6.35 -3.28
CA ARG A 64 7.81 7.28 -2.33
C ARG A 64 6.82 6.51 -1.44
N ILE A 65 5.95 5.72 -2.05
CA ILE A 65 4.93 4.94 -1.33
C ILE A 65 5.58 3.95 -0.35
N ILE A 66 6.61 3.22 -0.76
CA ILE A 66 7.33 2.29 0.13
C ILE A 66 7.95 3.05 1.31
N ASN A 67 8.51 4.23 1.08
CA ASN A 67 9.03 5.07 2.17
C ASN A 67 7.92 5.62 3.08
N SER A 68 6.69 5.79 2.56
CA SER A 68 5.52 6.20 3.34
C SER A 68 5.05 5.06 4.24
N PHE A 69 4.99 3.82 3.74
CA PHE A 69 4.74 2.63 4.58
C PHE A 69 5.81 2.44 5.67
N ASP A 70 7.08 2.66 5.33
CA ASP A 70 8.18 2.63 6.31
C ASP A 70 8.03 3.74 7.37
N LEU A 71 7.60 4.94 6.97
CA LEU A 71 7.41 6.07 7.88
C LEU A 71 6.34 5.81 8.93
N ILE A 72 5.22 5.19 8.55
CA ILE A 72 4.15 4.85 9.50
C ILE A 72 4.43 3.57 10.31
N GLY A 73 5.61 2.95 10.13
CA GLY A 73 5.98 1.74 10.83
C GLY A 73 5.41 0.43 10.24
N ALA A 74 4.76 0.47 9.08
CA ALA A 74 4.22 -0.70 8.37
C ALA A 74 5.31 -1.51 7.66
N THR A 75 6.35 -1.88 8.40
CA THR A 75 7.52 -2.64 7.92
C THR A 75 7.13 -4.02 7.36
N GLY A 76 6.04 -4.61 7.87
CA GLY A 76 5.46 -5.84 7.34
C GLY A 76 4.98 -5.74 5.89
N LEU A 77 4.68 -4.53 5.40
CA LEU A 77 4.34 -4.27 3.99
C LEU A 77 5.56 -3.88 3.15
N VAL A 78 6.56 -3.25 3.76
CA VAL A 78 7.77 -2.78 3.05
C VAL A 78 8.54 -3.95 2.44
N ASP A 79 8.71 -5.04 3.17
CA ASP A 79 9.44 -6.22 2.71
C ASP A 79 8.76 -6.91 1.51
N PRO A 80 7.47 -7.28 1.55
CA PRO A 80 6.79 -7.91 0.43
C PRO A 80 6.67 -6.98 -0.79
N LEU A 81 6.49 -5.67 -0.59
CA LEU A 81 6.54 -4.70 -1.70
C LEU A 81 7.91 -4.74 -2.36
N ASN A 82 9.01 -4.62 -1.62
CA ASN A 82 10.35 -4.68 -2.21
C ASN A 82 10.65 -6.04 -2.86
N ALA A 83 10.20 -7.15 -2.27
CA ALA A 83 10.39 -8.50 -2.79
C ALA A 83 9.65 -8.74 -4.11
N SER A 84 8.53 -8.04 -4.34
CA SER A 84 7.71 -8.13 -5.55
C SER A 84 8.11 -7.18 -6.68
N ARG A 85 9.17 -6.37 -6.51
CA ARG A 85 9.63 -5.40 -7.52
C ARG A 85 9.83 -5.97 -8.94
N TRP A 86 10.14 -7.26 -9.04
CA TRP A 86 10.30 -7.92 -10.33
C TRP A 86 9.00 -7.97 -11.17
N CYS A 87 7.83 -7.82 -10.54
CA CYS A 87 6.53 -7.70 -11.20
C CYS A 87 6.44 -6.49 -12.15
N GLU A 88 7.23 -5.44 -11.92
CA GLU A 88 7.30 -4.24 -12.80
C GLU A 88 7.62 -4.61 -14.26
N THR A 89 8.41 -5.67 -14.45
CA THR A 89 8.90 -6.08 -15.78
C THR A 89 8.24 -7.36 -16.30
N ARG A 90 7.34 -7.97 -15.51
CA ARG A 90 6.65 -9.21 -15.88
C ARG A 90 5.19 -8.94 -16.21
N THR A 91 4.65 -9.80 -17.07
CA THR A 91 3.21 -9.84 -17.37
C THR A 91 2.42 -10.20 -16.13
N GLU A 92 1.21 -9.66 -16.01
CA GLU A 92 0.21 -10.03 -14.99
C GLU A 92 -0.31 -11.46 -15.19
N ASP A 93 -0.17 -12.04 -16.40
CA ASP A 93 -0.65 -13.38 -16.70
C ASP A 93 0.14 -14.46 -15.95
N ARG A 94 -0.48 -14.99 -14.89
CA ARG A 94 0.06 -16.09 -14.06
C ARG A 94 0.35 -17.37 -14.84
N ASN A 95 -0.21 -17.55 -16.04
CA ASN A 95 0.12 -18.72 -16.88
C ASN A 95 1.53 -18.66 -17.46
N ASP A 96 2.13 -17.48 -17.54
CA ASP A 96 3.49 -17.28 -18.06
C ASP A 96 4.57 -17.53 -16.98
N TYR A 97 4.17 -17.90 -15.76
CA TYR A 97 5.04 -18.04 -14.61
C TYR A 97 5.47 -19.49 -14.48
N SER A 98 6.75 -19.70 -14.16
CA SER A 98 7.23 -21.00 -13.71
C SER A 98 6.61 -21.36 -12.35
N GLU A 99 6.58 -22.65 -12.01
CA GLU A 99 6.10 -23.11 -10.70
C GLU A 99 6.81 -22.40 -9.53
N THR A 100 8.11 -22.11 -9.69
CA THR A 100 8.90 -21.39 -8.70
C THR A 100 8.50 -19.92 -8.59
N GLU A 101 8.31 -19.22 -9.71
CA GLU A 101 7.87 -17.81 -9.71
C GLU A 101 6.46 -17.67 -9.12
N SER A 102 5.54 -18.58 -9.48
CA SER A 102 4.19 -18.61 -8.92
C SER A 102 4.20 -18.86 -7.42
N SER A 103 4.96 -19.87 -6.95
CA SER A 103 5.08 -20.16 -5.53
C SER A 103 5.71 -18.99 -4.76
N TYR A 104 6.73 -18.36 -5.32
CA TYR A 104 7.39 -17.22 -4.69
C TYR A 104 6.45 -16.01 -4.58
N LEU A 105 5.72 -15.71 -5.65
CA LEU A 105 4.75 -14.62 -5.64
C LEU A 105 3.61 -14.88 -4.64
N THR A 106 3.11 -16.11 -4.56
CA THR A 106 2.11 -16.47 -3.55
C THR A 106 2.62 -16.27 -2.13
N SER A 107 3.87 -16.62 -1.83
CA SER A 107 4.44 -16.35 -0.49
C SER A 107 4.55 -14.86 -0.19
N ILE A 108 4.96 -14.04 -1.17
CA ILE A 108 5.01 -12.58 -0.99
C ILE A 108 3.60 -12.02 -0.74
N GLU A 109 2.61 -12.52 -1.46
CA GLU A 109 1.21 -12.13 -1.33
C GLU A 109 0.60 -12.52 0.03
N GLU A 110 1.00 -13.66 0.58
CA GLU A 110 0.62 -14.07 1.94
C GLU A 110 1.23 -13.13 3.00
N GLU A 111 2.52 -12.79 2.86
CA GLU A 111 3.20 -11.82 3.75
C GLU A 111 2.58 -10.42 3.64
N LEU A 112 2.27 -9.97 2.41
CA LEU A 112 1.55 -8.72 2.19
C LEU A 112 0.21 -8.75 2.91
N ALA A 113 -0.52 -9.85 2.80
CA ALA A 113 -1.82 -9.98 3.39
C ALA A 113 -1.80 -9.82 4.91
N GLU A 114 -0.85 -10.49 5.58
CA GLU A 114 -0.63 -10.36 7.02
C GLU A 114 -0.29 -8.92 7.42
N GLY A 115 0.53 -8.22 6.63
CA GLY A 115 0.87 -6.81 6.89
C GLY A 115 -0.32 -5.86 6.70
N MET A 116 -1.25 -6.17 5.80
CA MET A 116 -2.44 -5.36 5.55
C MET A 116 -3.44 -5.44 6.72
N ASP A 117 -3.51 -6.58 7.41
CA ASP A 117 -4.39 -6.76 8.58
C ASP A 117 -4.04 -5.80 9.73
N GLU A 118 -2.78 -5.39 9.85
CA GLU A 118 -2.28 -4.46 10.87
C GLU A 118 -2.30 -2.99 10.41
N LEU A 119 -2.54 -2.73 9.12
CA LEU A 119 -2.33 -1.41 8.52
C LEU A 119 -3.24 -0.34 9.10
N VAL A 120 -4.51 -0.65 9.33
CA VAL A 120 -5.48 0.33 9.85
C VAL A 120 -5.07 0.82 11.24
N ASP A 121 -4.69 -0.10 12.12
CA ASP A 121 -4.27 0.23 13.48
C ASP A 121 -3.01 1.13 13.46
N LEU A 122 -2.03 0.80 12.61
CA LEU A 122 -0.82 1.60 12.43
C LEU A 122 -1.09 3.00 11.88
N VAL A 123 -2.02 3.13 10.94
CA VAL A 123 -2.40 4.44 10.37
C VAL A 123 -3.08 5.31 11.43
N VAL A 124 -3.99 4.74 12.23
CA VAL A 124 -4.66 5.47 13.30
C VAL A 124 -3.64 5.94 14.35
N GLU A 125 -2.76 5.04 14.81
CA GLU A 125 -1.69 5.38 15.76
C GLU A 125 -0.78 6.49 15.21
N PHE A 126 -0.41 6.41 13.92
CA PHE A 126 0.41 7.43 13.27
C PHE A 126 -0.27 8.80 13.22
N ILE A 127 -1.57 8.86 12.93
CA ILE A 127 -2.33 10.13 12.92
C ILE A 127 -2.35 10.74 14.32
N GLU A 128 -2.63 9.93 15.34
CA GLU A 128 -2.69 10.38 16.74
C GLU A 128 -1.34 10.88 17.26
N GLU A 129 -0.22 10.27 16.84
CA GLU A 129 1.10 10.62 17.36
C GLU A 129 1.81 11.73 16.57
N GLU A 130 1.68 11.74 15.24
CA GLU A 130 2.52 12.57 14.36
C GLU A 130 1.76 13.71 13.66
N MET A 131 0.42 13.72 13.69
CA MET A 131 -0.41 14.67 12.93
C MET A 131 -1.31 15.59 13.78
N GLU A 132 -1.13 15.63 15.10
CA GLU A 132 -1.80 16.59 16.03
C GLU A 132 -1.27 18.04 15.97
#